data_AF-A0A1I2NXR1-F1
#
_entry.id   AF-A0A1I2NXR1-F1
#
_cell.length_a   1.000
_cell.length_b   1.000
_cell.length_c   1.000
_cell.angle_alpha   90.00
_cell.angle_beta   90.00
_cell.angle_gamma   90.00
#
_symmetry.space_group_name_H-M   'P 1'
#
loop_
_entity.id
_entity.type
_entity.pdbx_description
1 polymer ?
#
loop_
_entity_poly.entity_id
_entity_poly.type
_entity_poly.pdbx_seq_one_letter_code
_entity_poly.pdbx_strand_id
1 'polypeptide(L)'
;MTALWLALRCVRSGFAAGGRWALASNVHLMIVLAALVGAWGWWGWHRNALCERQLVKANRIIAAMRSAAEQAALDQARVNHAPAETSRHIAEDSNAKSPEYYAQVARAGTAYAAAHPVGLRCPSGGSAPGLADLPGADRAAPIDDRSGQAAGMVALSAADFDLLNANSARLAQVRQDAQALIAAGVAAPSDSAPR
;
A
#
# COMPACT_ATOMS: atom_id res chain seq x y z
N MET A 1 31.76 46.17 -102.38
CA MET A 1 31.78 46.53 -100.93
C MET A 1 30.47 46.18 -100.18
N THR A 2 29.46 45.58 -100.81
CA THR A 2 28.15 45.27 -100.20
C THR A 2 28.06 43.89 -99.53
N ALA A 3 28.80 42.89 -100.00
CA ALA A 3 28.74 41.52 -99.46
C ALA A 3 29.42 41.35 -98.09
N LEU A 4 30.51 42.08 -97.83
CA LEU A 4 31.22 42.05 -96.55
C LEU A 4 30.38 42.67 -95.41
N TRP A 5 29.53 43.64 -95.75
CA TRP A 5 28.66 44.33 -94.80
C TRP A 5 27.45 43.46 -94.38
N LEU A 6 26.93 42.61 -95.27
CA LEU A 6 25.87 41.65 -94.93
C LEU A 6 26.38 40.49 -94.06
N ALA A 7 27.59 39.97 -94.32
CA ALA A 7 28.17 38.90 -93.52
C ALA A 7 28.44 39.33 -92.06
N LEU A 8 28.97 40.55 -91.86
CA LEU A 8 29.16 41.14 -90.52
C LEU A 8 27.84 41.40 -89.78
N ARG A 9 26.75 41.70 -90.50
CA ARG A 9 25.43 41.90 -89.90
C ARG A 9 24.80 40.59 -89.43
N CYS A 10 24.96 39.50 -90.18
CA CYS A 10 24.45 38.18 -89.80
C CYS A 10 25.17 37.55 -88.59
N VAL A 11 26.50 37.73 -88.48
CA VAL A 11 27.28 37.23 -87.34
C VAL A 11 26.93 37.98 -86.05
N ARG A 12 26.69 39.30 -86.14
CA ARG A 12 26.33 40.13 -84.99
C ARG A 12 24.91 39.86 -84.47
N SER A 13 23.97 39.43 -85.32
CA SER A 13 22.63 39.00 -84.89
C SER A 13 22.60 37.62 -84.22
N GLY A 14 23.53 36.71 -84.58
CA GLY A 14 23.60 35.38 -83.98
C GLY A 14 24.07 35.39 -82.51
N PHE A 15 25.07 36.21 -82.18
CA PHE A 15 25.60 36.32 -80.81
C PHE A 15 24.68 37.09 -79.85
N ALA A 16 23.94 38.09 -80.35
CA ALA A 16 22.98 38.85 -79.54
C ALA A 16 21.75 38.02 -79.15
N ALA A 17 21.36 37.04 -79.97
CA ALA A 17 20.28 36.11 -79.64
C ALA A 17 20.76 35.06 -78.62
N GLY A 18 21.89 34.38 -78.85
CA GLY A 18 22.38 33.30 -77.98
C GLY A 18 22.72 33.74 -76.54
N GLY A 19 23.33 34.93 -76.37
CA GLY A 19 23.68 35.45 -75.03
C GLY A 19 22.47 35.83 -74.17
N ARG A 20 21.36 36.25 -74.79
CA ARG A 20 20.10 36.57 -74.08
C ARG A 20 19.42 35.33 -73.52
N TRP A 21 19.49 34.20 -74.21
CA TRP A 21 18.96 32.92 -73.71
C TRP A 21 19.81 32.37 -72.55
N ALA A 22 21.14 32.47 -72.62
CA ALA A 22 22.02 32.02 -71.55
C ALA A 22 21.87 32.86 -70.25
N LEU A 23 21.73 34.19 -70.38
CA LEU A 23 21.47 35.07 -69.23
C LEU A 23 20.06 34.88 -68.66
N ALA A 24 19.04 34.70 -69.51
CA ALA A 24 17.68 34.40 -69.05
C ALA A 24 17.61 33.08 -68.27
N SER A 25 18.30 32.02 -68.74
CA SER A 25 18.36 30.73 -68.04
C SER A 25 19.01 30.83 -66.65
N ASN A 26 20.06 31.64 -66.51
CA ASN A 26 20.71 31.85 -65.21
C ASN A 26 19.84 32.65 -64.23
N VAL A 27 19.10 33.66 -64.71
CA VAL A 27 18.17 34.44 -63.88
C VAL A 27 17.05 33.56 -63.33
N HIS A 28 16.45 32.70 -64.16
CA HIS A 28 15.42 31.77 -63.69
C HIS A 28 15.96 30.77 -62.65
N LEU A 29 17.17 30.25 -62.84
CA LEU A 29 17.81 29.35 -61.87
C LEU A 29 18.04 30.05 -60.51
N MET A 30 18.51 31.30 -60.51
CA MET A 30 18.71 32.06 -59.27
C MET A 30 17.39 32.35 -58.55
N ILE A 31 16.31 32.64 -59.28
CA ILE A 31 14.97 32.84 -58.70
C ILE A 31 14.48 31.54 -58.03
N VAL A 32 14.64 30.39 -58.70
CA VAL A 32 14.25 29.09 -58.13
C VAL A 32 15.07 28.77 -56.87
N LEU A 33 16.39 28.98 -56.89
CA LEU A 33 17.23 28.76 -55.71
C LEU A 33 16.84 29.68 -54.55
N ALA A 34 16.59 30.96 -54.81
CA ALA A 34 16.13 31.90 -53.79
C ALA A 34 14.76 31.48 -53.19
N ALA A 35 13.83 31.01 -54.03
CA ALA A 35 12.54 30.49 -53.57
C ALA A 35 12.70 29.23 -52.70
N LEU A 36 13.60 28.32 -53.07
CA LEU A 36 13.89 27.12 -52.28
C LEU A 36 14.52 27.46 -50.92
N VAL A 37 15.49 28.37 -50.89
CA VAL A 37 16.10 28.85 -49.64
C VAL A 37 15.05 29.54 -48.74
N GLY A 38 14.20 30.38 -49.33
CA GLY A 38 13.10 31.04 -48.61
C GLY A 38 12.11 30.04 -48.03
N ALA A 39 11.68 29.04 -48.83
CA ALA A 39 10.78 27.98 -48.37
C ALA A 39 11.40 27.14 -47.25
N TRP A 40 12.70 26.81 -47.33
CA TRP A 40 13.41 26.05 -46.31
C TRP A 40 13.57 26.85 -45.01
N GLY A 41 13.90 28.14 -45.10
CA GLY A 41 13.96 29.06 -43.97
C GLY A 41 12.60 29.21 -43.27
N TRP A 42 11.53 29.41 -44.05
CA TRP A 42 10.17 29.46 -43.53
C TRP A 42 9.76 28.16 -42.83
N TRP A 43 10.03 27.02 -43.46
CA TRP A 43 9.73 25.70 -42.88
C TRP A 43 10.48 25.46 -41.57
N GLY A 44 11.77 25.77 -41.53
CA GLY A 44 12.60 25.65 -40.32
C GLY A 44 12.09 26.55 -39.19
N TRP A 45 11.81 27.82 -39.50
CA TRP A 45 11.25 28.76 -38.54
C TRP A 45 9.89 28.30 -38.00
N HIS A 46 8.99 27.86 -38.89
CA HIS A 46 7.67 27.38 -38.49
C HIS A 46 7.74 26.14 -37.59
N ARG A 47 8.63 25.18 -37.90
CA ARG A 47 8.85 23.99 -37.06
C ARG A 47 9.44 24.36 -35.70
N ASN A 48 10.39 25.28 -35.64
CA ASN A 48 10.96 25.76 -34.38
C ASN A 48 9.89 26.45 -33.52
N ALA A 49 9.09 27.33 -34.11
CA ALA A 49 8.00 28.00 -33.41
C ALA A 49 6.93 27.02 -32.88
N LEU A 50 6.63 25.95 -33.64
CA LEU A 50 5.76 24.88 -33.16
C LEU A 50 6.40 24.09 -32.00
N CYS A 51 7.68 23.76 -32.11
CA CYS A 51 8.42 23.03 -31.07
C CYS A 51 8.46 23.82 -29.76
N GLU A 52 8.80 25.11 -29.81
CA GLU A 52 8.82 25.99 -28.64
C GLU A 52 7.46 26.06 -27.94
N ARG A 53 6.37 26.19 -28.71
CA ARG A 53 5.01 26.18 -28.14
C ARG A 53 4.70 24.85 -27.44
N GLN A 54 5.12 23.72 -28.01
CA GLN A 54 4.92 22.41 -27.39
C GLN A 54 5.77 22.23 -26.14
N LEU A 55 7.03 22.70 -26.15
CA LEU A 55 7.90 22.69 -24.97
C LEU A 55 7.32 23.54 -23.83
N VAL A 56 6.81 24.75 -24.13
CA VAL A 56 6.15 25.60 -23.13
C VAL A 56 4.92 24.90 -22.55
N LYS A 57 4.10 24.25 -23.39
CA LYS A 57 2.94 23.47 -22.93
C LYS A 57 3.36 22.29 -22.05
N ALA A 58 4.35 21.51 -22.48
CA ALA A 58 4.85 20.36 -21.74
C ALA A 58 5.40 20.80 -20.36
N ASN A 59 6.20 21.87 -20.32
CA ASN A 59 6.74 22.40 -19.07
C ASN A 59 5.64 22.89 -18.12
N ARG A 60 4.58 23.53 -18.63
CA ARG A 60 3.42 23.92 -17.83
C ARG A 60 2.69 22.70 -17.24
N ILE A 61 2.52 21.65 -18.04
CA ILE A 61 1.88 20.41 -17.57
C ILE A 61 2.75 19.75 -16.49
N ILE A 62 4.06 19.63 -16.70
CA ILE A 62 4.99 19.06 -15.72
C ILE A 62 4.95 19.86 -14.41
N ALA A 63 4.96 21.19 -14.48
CA ALA A 63 4.85 22.05 -13.31
C ALA A 63 3.53 21.84 -12.57
N ALA A 64 2.39 21.79 -13.29
CA ALA A 64 1.08 21.54 -12.71
C ALA A 64 0.98 20.14 -12.07
N MET A 65 1.55 19.12 -12.69
CA MET A 65 1.62 17.77 -12.13
C MET A 65 2.46 17.73 -10.85
N ARG A 66 3.59 18.45 -10.81
CA ARG A 66 4.43 18.54 -9.59
C ARG A 66 3.67 19.22 -8.45
N SER A 67 3.04 20.36 -8.71
CA SER A 67 2.24 21.04 -7.67
C SER A 67 1.06 20.18 -7.20
N ALA A 68 0.41 19.45 -8.10
CA ALA A 68 -0.69 18.55 -7.73
C ALA A 68 -0.18 17.36 -6.89
N ALA A 69 0.99 16.81 -7.21
CA ALA A 69 1.60 15.73 -6.43
C ALA A 69 2.01 16.18 -5.02
N GLU A 70 2.59 17.38 -4.89
CA GLU A 70 2.92 17.97 -3.59
C GLU A 70 1.66 18.19 -2.74
N GLN A 71 0.60 18.74 -3.34
CA GLN A 71 -0.67 18.94 -2.66
C GLN A 71 -1.30 17.61 -2.24
N ALA A 72 -1.30 16.60 -3.12
CA ALA A 72 -1.80 15.27 -2.79
C ALA A 72 -1.02 14.61 -1.64
N ALA A 73 0.31 14.79 -1.59
CA ALA A 73 1.12 14.29 -0.49
C ALA A 73 0.78 14.97 0.84
N LEU A 74 0.56 16.29 0.84
CA LEU A 74 0.12 17.04 2.02
C LEU A 74 -1.28 16.63 2.48
N ASP A 75 -2.21 16.47 1.54
CA ASP A 75 -3.58 16.05 1.84
C ASP A 75 -3.58 14.61 2.39
N GLN A 76 -2.79 13.71 1.81
CA GLN A 76 -2.62 12.36 2.34
C GLN A 76 -2.01 12.36 3.75
N ALA A 77 -0.98 13.19 3.98
CA ALA A 77 -0.39 13.33 5.31
C ALA A 77 -1.41 13.83 6.33
N ARG A 78 -2.26 14.80 5.95
CA ARG A 78 -3.32 15.33 6.82
C ARG A 78 -4.37 14.26 7.12
N VAL A 79 -4.83 13.52 6.12
CA VAL A 79 -5.81 12.43 6.28
C VAL A 79 -5.24 11.32 7.19
N ASN A 80 -3.95 11.01 7.07
CA ASN A 80 -3.33 9.95 7.87
C ASN A 80 -2.97 10.38 9.31
N HIS A 81 -2.77 11.67 9.57
CA HIS A 81 -2.30 12.15 10.87
C HIS A 81 -3.36 12.00 11.97
N ALA A 82 -4.61 12.42 11.71
CA ALA A 82 -5.65 12.43 12.75
C ALA A 82 -6.00 11.02 13.29
N PRO A 83 -6.15 9.97 12.46
CA PRO A 83 -6.37 8.61 12.95
C PRO A 83 -5.14 8.06 13.69
N ALA A 84 -3.93 8.38 13.24
CA ALA A 84 -2.70 7.95 13.89
C ALA A 84 -2.55 8.55 15.29
N GLU A 85 -2.83 9.84 15.45
CA GLU A 85 -2.80 10.51 16.75
C GLU A 85 -3.85 9.96 17.72
N THR A 86 -5.07 9.73 17.22
CA THR A 86 -6.14 9.11 18.00
C THR A 86 -5.76 7.69 18.44
N SER A 87 -5.18 6.89 17.53
CA SER A 87 -4.71 5.54 17.84
C SER A 87 -3.61 5.54 18.89
N ARG A 88 -2.67 6.50 18.81
CA ARG A 88 -1.61 6.67 19.80
C ARG A 88 -2.21 6.94 21.18
N HIS A 89 -3.16 7.87 21.30
CA HIS A 89 -3.79 8.18 22.59
C HIS A 89 -4.51 6.96 23.19
N ILE A 90 -5.25 6.20 22.38
CA ILE A 90 -5.91 4.97 22.85
C ILE A 90 -4.87 3.95 23.33
N ALA A 91 -3.76 3.78 22.62
CA ALA A 91 -2.69 2.87 23.01
C ALA A 91 -2.00 3.31 24.32
N GLU A 92 -1.74 4.61 24.49
CA GLU A 92 -1.17 5.17 25.73
C GLU A 92 -2.11 4.95 26.92
N ASP A 93 -3.40 5.21 26.75
CA ASP A 93 -4.43 4.98 27.78
C ASP A 93 -4.56 3.50 28.13
N SER A 94 -4.58 2.62 27.13
CA SER A 94 -4.63 1.17 27.33
C SER A 94 -3.39 0.68 28.08
N ASN A 95 -2.20 1.12 27.69
CA ASN A 95 -0.95 0.75 28.35
C ASN A 95 -0.89 1.25 29.80
N ALA A 96 -1.40 2.46 30.07
CA ALA A 96 -1.46 3.00 31.43
C ALA A 96 -2.41 2.20 32.34
N LYS A 97 -3.54 1.72 31.82
CA LYS A 97 -4.56 0.97 32.58
C LYS A 97 -4.30 -0.54 32.67
N SER A 98 -3.53 -1.08 31.73
CA SER A 98 -3.25 -2.52 31.60
C SER A 98 -2.72 -3.18 32.89
N PRO A 99 -1.75 -2.60 33.62
CA PRO A 99 -1.22 -3.25 34.83
C PRO A 99 -2.29 -3.50 35.91
N GLU A 100 -3.16 -2.51 36.15
CA GLU A 100 -4.23 -2.64 37.14
C GLU A 100 -5.27 -3.68 36.71
N TYR A 101 -5.66 -3.66 35.43
CA TYR A 101 -6.57 -4.64 34.85
C TYR A 101 -6.02 -6.07 34.99
N TYR A 102 -4.76 -6.33 34.58
CA TYR A 102 -4.17 -7.65 34.69
C TYR A 102 -4.01 -8.11 36.16
N ALA A 103 -3.71 -7.20 37.08
CA ALA A 103 -3.68 -7.51 38.51
C ALA A 103 -5.06 -7.89 39.04
N GLN A 104 -6.14 -7.25 38.56
CA GLN A 104 -7.50 -7.60 38.94
C GLN A 104 -7.90 -8.98 38.42
N VAL A 105 -7.63 -9.29 37.15
CA VAL A 105 -7.93 -10.60 36.56
C VAL A 105 -7.11 -11.72 37.23
N ALA A 106 -5.85 -11.46 37.57
CA ALA A 106 -5.04 -12.40 38.33
C ALA A 106 -5.66 -12.70 39.72
N ARG A 107 -6.08 -11.67 40.46
CA ARG A 107 -6.77 -11.85 41.76
C ARG A 107 -8.08 -12.62 41.63
N ALA A 108 -8.86 -12.37 40.57
CA ALA A 108 -10.10 -13.10 40.32
C ALA A 108 -9.83 -14.58 39.98
N GLY A 109 -8.80 -14.84 39.16
CA GLY A 109 -8.38 -16.19 38.81
C GLY A 109 -7.92 -17.00 40.03
N THR A 110 -7.09 -16.41 40.90
CA THR A 110 -6.65 -17.09 42.12
C THR A 110 -7.81 -17.35 43.09
N ALA A 111 -8.74 -16.41 43.22
CA ALA A 111 -9.96 -16.62 44.02
C ALA A 111 -10.84 -17.76 43.45
N TYR A 112 -10.98 -17.82 42.14
CA TYR A 112 -11.71 -18.91 41.47
C TYR A 112 -11.05 -20.28 41.71
N ALA A 113 -9.72 -20.36 41.52
CA ALA A 113 -8.97 -21.59 41.75
C ALA A 113 -9.05 -22.05 43.21
N ALA A 114 -8.98 -21.12 44.17
CA ALA A 114 -9.12 -21.41 45.59
C ALA A 114 -10.51 -21.92 45.99
N ALA A 115 -11.56 -21.47 45.29
CA ALA A 115 -12.94 -21.93 45.52
C ALA A 115 -13.25 -23.29 44.88
N HIS A 116 -12.45 -23.72 43.89
CA HIS A 116 -12.65 -24.98 43.15
C HIS A 116 -11.41 -25.89 43.21
N PRO A 117 -10.91 -26.26 44.40
CA PRO A 117 -9.75 -27.12 44.50
C PRO A 117 -10.10 -28.54 44.05
N VAL A 118 -9.35 -29.08 43.09
CA VAL A 118 -9.36 -30.52 42.81
C VAL A 118 -8.41 -31.17 43.82
N GLY A 119 -8.96 -32.00 44.72
CA GLY A 119 -8.14 -32.70 45.70
C GLY A 119 -7.10 -33.59 45.01
N LEU A 120 -5.83 -33.52 45.46
CA LEU A 120 -4.71 -34.36 44.99
C LEU A 120 -4.92 -35.87 45.16
N ARG A 121 -6.01 -36.29 45.79
CA ARG A 121 -6.39 -37.69 45.84
C ARG A 121 -7.03 -38.04 44.50
N CYS A 122 -6.24 -38.59 43.57
CA CYS A 122 -6.74 -39.71 42.80
C CYS A 122 -7.47 -40.61 43.81
N PRO A 123 -8.77 -40.93 43.63
CA PRO A 123 -9.42 -41.90 44.49
C PRO A 123 -8.52 -43.11 44.46
N SER A 124 -7.92 -43.37 45.62
CA SER A 124 -7.04 -44.50 45.84
C SER A 124 -7.73 -45.70 45.23
N GLY A 125 -7.14 -46.30 44.20
CA GLY A 125 -7.37 -47.71 43.94
C GLY A 125 -7.21 -48.39 45.28
N GLY A 126 -8.29 -49.00 45.76
CA GLY A 126 -8.47 -49.42 47.14
C GLY A 126 -7.23 -50.11 47.69
N SER A 127 -6.51 -49.42 48.56
CA SER A 127 -5.56 -50.03 49.46
C SER A 127 -5.95 -49.56 50.85
N ALA A 128 -7.16 -49.97 51.26
CA ALA A 128 -7.35 -50.30 52.66
C ALA A 128 -6.31 -51.38 52.98
N PRO A 129 -5.42 -51.19 53.96
CA PRO A 129 -4.47 -52.21 54.34
C PRO A 129 -5.25 -53.36 54.98
N GLY A 130 -5.65 -54.37 54.19
CA GLY A 130 -6.34 -55.53 54.77
C GLY A 130 -7.15 -56.45 53.86
N LEU A 131 -7.37 -56.17 52.57
CA LEU A 131 -8.05 -57.11 51.68
C LEU A 131 -7.04 -57.72 50.71
N ALA A 132 -6.67 -58.96 50.99
CA ALA A 132 -5.84 -59.78 50.13
C ALA A 132 -6.60 -60.10 48.84
N ASP A 133 -6.19 -59.48 47.74
CA ASP A 133 -6.65 -59.84 46.39
C ASP A 133 -6.13 -61.25 46.04
N LEU A 134 -7.03 -62.12 45.60
CA LEU A 134 -6.70 -63.45 45.06
C LEU A 134 -5.83 -63.29 43.80
N PRO A 135 -4.79 -64.13 43.61
CA PRO A 135 -3.96 -64.08 42.41
C PRO A 135 -4.79 -64.45 41.17
N GLY A 136 -4.92 -63.50 40.23
CA GLY A 136 -5.56 -63.71 38.93
C GLY A 136 -6.87 -62.96 38.68
N ALA A 137 -7.35 -62.14 39.62
CA ALA A 137 -8.47 -61.24 39.34
C ALA A 137 -7.96 -59.91 38.75
N ASP A 138 -8.38 -59.60 37.52
CA ASP A 138 -8.25 -58.24 36.97
C ASP A 138 -8.96 -57.28 37.92
N ARG A 139 -8.24 -56.27 38.41
CA ARG A 139 -8.82 -55.25 39.29
C ARG A 139 -10.01 -54.61 38.58
N ALA A 140 -11.18 -54.64 39.22
CA ALA A 140 -12.28 -53.77 38.81
C ALA A 140 -11.75 -52.32 38.82
N ALA A 141 -11.82 -51.65 37.67
CA ALA A 141 -11.49 -50.24 37.59
C ALA A 141 -12.33 -49.51 38.65
N PRO A 142 -11.73 -48.62 39.49
CA PRO A 142 -12.51 -47.84 40.42
C PRO A 142 -13.53 -47.03 39.62
N ILE A 143 -14.80 -47.38 39.74
CA ILE A 143 -15.86 -46.60 39.12
C ILE A 143 -16.14 -45.44 40.06
N ASP A 144 -15.69 -44.24 39.68
CA ASP A 144 -16.09 -43.01 40.36
C ASP A 144 -17.46 -42.58 39.82
N ASP A 145 -18.51 -43.31 40.23
CA ASP A 145 -19.92 -43.12 39.86
C ASP A 145 -20.56 -41.90 40.54
N ARG A 146 -19.78 -41.02 41.16
CA ARG A 146 -20.34 -39.92 41.95
C ARG A 146 -20.94 -38.88 41.01
N SER A 147 -22.27 -38.90 40.91
CA SER A 147 -23.08 -37.78 40.42
C SER A 147 -22.94 -36.58 41.36
N GLY A 148 -21.84 -35.84 41.23
CA GLY A 148 -21.62 -34.55 41.89
C GLY A 148 -21.45 -33.46 40.84
N GLN A 149 -21.51 -32.19 41.26
CA GLN A 149 -21.28 -31.02 40.39
C GLN A 149 -19.93 -31.05 39.64
N ALA A 150 -19.03 -31.98 39.98
CA ALA A 150 -17.73 -32.20 39.36
C ALA A 150 -17.71 -33.23 38.22
N ALA A 151 -18.80 -33.97 37.94
CA ALA A 151 -18.80 -35.04 36.94
C ALA A 151 -18.53 -34.55 35.49
N GLY A 152 -18.65 -33.24 35.24
CA GLY A 152 -18.29 -32.60 33.97
C GLY A 152 -17.08 -31.65 34.06
N MET A 153 -16.37 -31.61 35.20
CA MET A 153 -15.23 -30.70 35.38
C MET A 153 -13.92 -31.39 34.98
N VAL A 154 -13.10 -30.68 34.21
CA VAL A 154 -11.76 -31.14 33.81
C VAL A 154 -10.75 -30.58 34.82
N ALA A 155 -9.91 -31.45 35.37
CA ALA A 155 -8.80 -31.03 36.22
C ALA A 155 -7.68 -30.45 35.34
N LEU A 156 -7.21 -29.25 35.73
CA LEU A 156 -6.09 -28.57 35.09
C LEU A 156 -4.97 -28.38 36.10
N SER A 157 -3.73 -28.37 35.64
CA SER A 157 -2.62 -27.96 36.49
C SER A 157 -2.75 -26.47 36.83
N ALA A 158 -2.20 -26.05 37.97
CA ALA A 158 -2.19 -24.63 38.35
C ALA A 158 -1.47 -23.77 37.29
N ALA A 159 -0.38 -24.29 36.71
CA ALA A 159 0.36 -23.60 35.66
C ALA A 159 -0.46 -23.43 34.37
N ASP A 160 -1.21 -24.47 33.95
CA ASP A 160 -2.07 -24.39 32.77
C ASP A 160 -3.24 -23.42 33.01
N PHE A 161 -3.82 -23.45 34.20
CA PHE A 161 -4.88 -22.52 34.58
C PHE A 161 -4.39 -21.06 34.54
N ASP A 162 -3.24 -20.77 35.13
CA ASP A 162 -2.64 -19.43 35.11
C ASP A 162 -2.35 -18.95 33.68
N LEU A 163 -1.83 -19.84 32.83
CA LEU A 163 -1.55 -19.54 31.43
C LEU A 163 -2.85 -19.24 30.65
N LEU A 164 -3.90 -20.04 30.83
CA LEU A 164 -5.21 -19.82 30.21
C LEU A 164 -5.86 -18.53 30.69
N ASN A 165 -5.78 -18.24 31.99
CA ASN A 165 -6.31 -17.02 32.58
C ASN A 165 -5.58 -15.78 32.03
N ALA A 166 -4.24 -15.82 31.98
CA ALA A 166 -3.44 -14.74 31.41
C ALA A 166 -3.72 -14.52 29.91
N ASN A 167 -3.87 -15.60 29.13
CA ASN A 167 -4.23 -15.50 27.72
C ASN A 167 -5.62 -14.86 27.54
N SER A 168 -6.60 -15.34 28.29
CA SER A 168 -7.97 -14.82 28.27
C SER A 168 -8.02 -13.34 28.64
N ALA A 169 -7.25 -12.92 29.65
CA ALA A 169 -7.12 -11.51 30.05
C ALA A 169 -6.61 -10.65 28.89
N ARG A 170 -5.56 -11.11 28.19
CA ARG A 170 -4.98 -10.40 27.03
C ARG A 170 -5.98 -10.30 25.88
N LEU A 171 -6.68 -11.40 25.55
CA LEU A 171 -7.69 -11.38 24.49
C LEU A 171 -8.84 -10.42 24.79
N ALA A 172 -9.29 -10.37 26.05
CA ALA A 172 -10.31 -9.42 26.49
C ALA A 172 -9.82 -7.96 26.37
N GLN A 173 -8.57 -7.67 26.76
CA GLN A 173 -7.97 -6.34 26.58
C GLN A 173 -7.90 -5.95 25.10
N VAL A 174 -7.40 -6.85 24.23
CA VAL A 174 -7.32 -6.62 22.78
C VAL A 174 -8.70 -6.32 22.19
N ARG A 175 -9.74 -7.04 22.64
CA ARG A 175 -11.11 -6.78 22.20
C ARG A 175 -11.59 -5.40 22.64
N GLN A 176 -11.31 -4.99 23.88
CA GLN A 176 -11.69 -3.68 24.39
C GLN A 176 -10.98 -2.56 23.62
N ASP A 177 -9.68 -2.71 23.35
CA ASP A 177 -8.91 -1.75 22.58
C ASP A 177 -9.42 -1.65 21.13
N ALA A 178 -9.73 -2.79 20.50
CA ALA A 178 -10.33 -2.82 19.17
C ALA A 178 -11.70 -2.11 19.13
N GLN A 179 -12.54 -2.31 20.15
CA GLN A 179 -13.82 -1.60 20.28
C GLN A 179 -13.62 -0.10 20.46
N ALA A 180 -12.61 0.34 21.22
CA ALA A 180 -12.27 1.75 21.37
C ALA A 180 -11.83 2.38 20.03
N LEU A 181 -11.02 1.67 19.25
CA LEU A 181 -10.61 2.12 17.90
C LEU A 181 -11.80 2.22 16.94
N ILE A 182 -12.75 1.27 16.99
CA ILE A 182 -13.98 1.31 16.19
C ILE A 182 -14.86 2.49 16.62
N ALA A 183 -15.07 2.68 17.92
CA ALA A 183 -15.88 3.76 18.46
C ALA A 183 -15.29 5.14 18.13
N ALA A 184 -13.96 5.25 18.08
CA ALA A 184 -13.25 6.46 17.66
C ALA A 184 -13.25 6.69 16.13
N GLY A 185 -13.83 5.77 15.35
CA GLY A 185 -13.88 5.87 13.88
C GLY A 185 -12.52 5.63 13.19
N VAL A 186 -11.53 5.12 13.91
CA VAL A 186 -10.20 4.81 13.37
C VAL A 186 -10.17 3.42 12.72
N ALA A 187 -10.96 2.49 13.25
CA ALA A 187 -11.11 1.15 12.72
C ALA A 187 -12.55 0.89 12.27
N ALA A 188 -12.71 -0.05 11.33
CA ALA A 188 -14.01 -0.54 10.89
C ALA A 188 -14.19 -2.00 11.32
N PRO A 189 -15.41 -2.44 11.66
CA PRO A 189 -15.67 -3.84 11.97
C PRO A 189 -15.46 -4.71 10.72
N SER A 190 -14.99 -5.94 10.90
CA SER A 190 -14.51 -6.80 9.79
C SER A 190 -15.59 -7.19 8.77
N ASP A 191 -16.86 -7.06 9.12
CA ASP A 191 -18.04 -7.30 8.29
C ASP A 191 -18.42 -6.09 7.40
N SER A 192 -17.82 -4.92 7.64
CA SER A 192 -18.11 -3.69 6.90
C SER A 192 -17.18 -3.43 5.69
N ALA A 193 -16.17 -4.27 5.47
CA ALA A 193 -15.33 -4.18 4.28
C ALA A 193 -16.09 -4.69 3.04
N PRO A 194 -16.08 -3.96 1.90
CA PRO A 194 -16.67 -4.45 0.66
C PRO A 194 -15.94 -5.74 0.23
N ARG A 195 -16.71 -6.84 0.09
CA ARG A 195 -16.21 -8.11 -0.45
C ARG A 195 -16.00 -8.03 -1.94
#